data_AF-B3RHK4-F1
#
_entry.id   AF-B3RHK4-F1
#
_cell.length_a   1.000
_cell.length_b   1.000
_cell.length_c   1.000
_cell.angle_alpha   90.00
_cell.angle_beta   90.00
_cell.angle_gamma   90.00
#
_symmetry.space_group_name_H-M   'P 1'
#
loop_
_entity.id
_entity.type
_entity.pdbx_description
1 polymer ?
#
loop_
_entity_poly.entity_id
_entity_poly.type
_entity_poly.pdbx_seq_one_letter_code
_entity_poly.pdbx_strand_id
1 'polypeptide(L)'
;MARDITFLTVFLESCGAVNNDEAGKLLSAWTSTVRIEGPEPTDSNSLYIPLLPPGMLKIKLNFKMNDRLVTEEQELFTKLREIVGSSIRFWEEQLFYQVQDVSTIENHVILSLKCTILTDAQISTFISKPRELHTHAKGYPEIYYLSELSTTVNFFSKEGNYVEISHVIPHFNEYFSSLIVSQLEFEYPMVFSMISRLRLKWQQSSLAPISYALTSNSVLLPIMLNMIAQDKSSTTAYQILCRRRGPPIQNFQIFSIPAVTYNK
;
A
#
# COMPACT_ATOMS: atom_id res chain seq x y z
N MET A 1 -20.87 3.48 -2.46
CA MET A 1 -20.37 4.42 -3.49
C MET A 1 -18.88 4.21 -3.64
N ALA A 2 -18.35 4.28 -4.87
CA ALA A 2 -16.91 4.28 -5.11
C ALA A 2 -16.45 5.72 -5.34
N ARG A 3 -15.31 6.10 -4.78
CA ARG A 3 -14.68 7.41 -4.98
C ARG A 3 -13.19 7.25 -5.20
N ASP A 4 -12.61 8.14 -5.97
CA ASP A 4 -11.19 8.17 -6.27
C ASP A 4 -10.56 9.39 -5.60
N ILE A 5 -9.43 9.18 -4.90
CA ILE A 5 -8.62 10.25 -4.31
C ILE A 5 -7.26 10.22 -4.98
N THR A 6 -6.93 11.30 -5.69
CA THR A 6 -5.65 11.44 -6.41
C THR A 6 -4.69 12.30 -5.62
N PHE A 7 -3.48 11.78 -5.38
CA PHE A 7 -2.41 12.51 -4.72
C PHE A 7 -1.70 13.47 -5.67
N LEU A 8 -0.92 14.38 -5.10
CA LEU A 8 -0.09 15.30 -5.88
C LEU A 8 0.88 14.52 -6.77
N THR A 9 1.01 14.95 -8.03
CA THR A 9 2.02 14.38 -8.94
C THR A 9 3.42 14.69 -8.42
N VAL A 10 4.25 13.65 -8.31
CA VAL A 10 5.65 13.76 -7.88
C VAL A 10 6.57 13.64 -9.09
N PHE A 11 7.59 14.50 -9.15
CA PHE A 11 8.64 14.44 -10.17
C PHE A 11 9.94 13.98 -9.52
N LEU A 12 10.59 12.99 -10.14
CA LEU A 12 11.88 12.46 -9.71
C LEU A 12 12.91 12.64 -10.81
N GLU A 13 14.14 12.95 -10.42
CA GLU A 13 15.30 13.03 -11.30
C GLU A 13 16.34 12.03 -10.79
N SER A 14 16.88 11.20 -11.69
CA SER A 14 17.97 10.30 -11.30
C SER A 14 19.16 11.11 -10.83
N CYS A 15 19.79 10.68 -9.73
CA CYS A 15 21.14 11.12 -9.40
C CYS A 15 22.04 10.70 -10.57
N GLY A 16 22.38 11.65 -11.44
CA GLY A 16 23.18 11.40 -12.63
C GLY A 16 24.48 10.68 -12.28
N ALA A 17 24.97 9.88 -13.23
CA ALA A 17 26.32 9.33 -13.16
C ALA A 17 27.31 10.46 -12.78
N VAL A 18 28.39 10.11 -12.08
CA VAL A 18 29.37 11.00 -11.42
C VAL A 18 30.00 12.07 -12.34
N ASN A 19 29.71 12.02 -13.63
CA ASN A 19 30.08 13.01 -14.62
C ASN A 19 28.79 13.73 -15.03
N ASN A 20 28.75 15.08 -14.97
CA ASN A 20 27.63 15.99 -15.32
C ASN A 20 27.03 15.83 -16.74
N ASP A 21 26.99 14.63 -17.29
CA ASP A 21 26.42 14.31 -18.57
C ASP A 21 24.90 14.26 -18.41
N GLU A 22 24.25 15.37 -18.72
CA GLU A 22 22.79 15.48 -18.74
C GLU A 22 22.13 14.43 -19.65
N ALA A 23 22.88 13.82 -20.57
CA ALA A 23 22.40 12.77 -21.45
C ALA A 23 21.94 11.49 -20.71
N GLY A 24 22.46 11.23 -19.51
CA GLY A 24 22.15 10.04 -18.72
C GLY A 24 21.06 10.21 -17.66
N LYS A 25 20.48 11.42 -17.52
CA LYS A 25 19.47 11.69 -16.49
C LYS A 25 18.11 11.14 -16.91
N LEU A 26 17.52 10.32 -16.06
CA LEU A 26 16.14 9.85 -16.19
C LEU A 26 15.25 10.78 -15.38
N LEU A 27 14.27 11.38 -16.03
CA LEU A 27 13.21 12.12 -15.34
C LEU A 27 11.96 11.25 -15.29
N SER A 28 11.18 11.31 -14.21
CA SER A 28 9.87 10.68 -14.20
C SER A 28 8.82 11.43 -13.41
N ALA A 29 7.58 11.39 -13.89
CA ALA A 29 6.40 11.90 -13.22
C ALA A 29 5.52 10.74 -12.73
N TRP A 30 5.02 10.87 -11.51
CA TRP A 30 4.27 9.83 -10.83
C TRP A 30 2.96 10.40 -10.30
N THR A 31 1.84 9.78 -10.67
CA THR A 31 0.52 10.16 -10.18
C THR A 31 -0.15 8.92 -9.60
N SER A 32 -0.50 8.97 -8.31
CA SER A 32 -1.18 7.87 -7.63
C SER A 32 -2.61 8.25 -7.25
N THR A 33 -3.51 7.30 -7.37
CA THR A 33 -4.93 7.41 -7.04
C THR A 33 -5.34 6.19 -6.22
N VAL A 34 -6.02 6.41 -5.11
CA VAL A 34 -6.66 5.34 -4.34
C VAL A 34 -8.16 5.32 -4.62
N ARG A 35 -8.69 4.12 -4.85
CA ARG A 35 -10.12 3.88 -4.99
C ARG A 35 -10.68 3.35 -3.69
N ILE A 36 -11.68 4.05 -3.18
CA ILE A 36 -12.32 3.78 -1.90
C ILE A 36 -13.80 3.47 -2.13
N GLU A 37 -14.26 2.37 -1.57
CA GLU A 37 -15.64 1.91 -1.60
C GLU A 37 -16.25 1.99 -0.22
N GLY A 38 -17.40 2.63 -0.08
CA GLY A 38 -18.04 2.77 1.22
C GLY A 38 -19.33 3.57 1.20
N PRO A 39 -19.86 3.91 2.38
CA PRO A 39 -20.97 4.85 2.49
C PRO A 39 -20.59 6.25 1.97
N GLU A 40 -21.55 7.16 1.89
CA GLU A 40 -21.24 8.55 1.63
C GLU A 40 -20.37 9.12 2.76
N PRO A 41 -19.32 9.89 2.44
CA PRO A 41 -18.44 10.45 3.45
C PRO A 41 -19.22 11.33 4.42
N THR A 42 -19.21 10.94 5.68
CA THR A 42 -19.62 11.79 6.80
C THR A 42 -18.36 12.27 7.52
N ASP A 43 -18.45 13.35 8.30
CA ASP A 43 -17.36 13.82 9.19
C ASP A 43 -17.07 12.83 10.35
N SER A 44 -17.50 11.57 10.22
CA SER A 44 -17.41 10.55 11.25
C SER A 44 -16.05 9.86 11.26
N ASN A 45 -15.78 9.20 12.39
CA ASN A 45 -14.65 8.29 12.55
C ASN A 45 -14.63 7.26 11.42
N SER A 46 -13.71 7.39 10.47
CA SER A 46 -13.59 6.46 9.34
C SER A 46 -12.51 5.42 9.61
N LEU A 47 -12.80 4.15 9.33
CA LEU A 47 -11.85 3.05 9.36
C LEU A 47 -11.71 2.47 7.95
N TYR A 48 -10.57 2.75 7.32
CA TYR A 48 -10.20 2.22 6.02
C TYR A 48 -9.54 0.86 6.16
N ILE A 49 -10.06 -0.16 5.50
CA ILE A 49 -9.52 -1.53 5.47
C ILE A 49 -9.35 -2.00 4.02
N PRO A 50 -8.50 -2.99 3.72
CA PRO A 50 -8.43 -3.54 2.37
C PRO A 50 -9.74 -4.22 1.96
N LEU A 51 -10.03 -4.25 0.66
CA LEU A 51 -11.12 -5.06 0.13
C LEU A 51 -10.94 -6.54 0.52
N LEU A 52 -12.01 -7.14 1.03
CA LEU A 52 -12.01 -8.49 1.58
C LEU A 52 -12.47 -9.52 0.54
N PRO A 53 -12.16 -10.82 0.71
CA PRO A 53 -12.60 -11.88 -0.17
C PRO A 53 -14.12 -11.87 -0.42
N PRO A 54 -14.59 -12.16 -1.65
CA PRO A 54 -13.80 -12.60 -2.82
C PRO A 54 -13.02 -11.47 -3.51
N GLY A 55 -13.14 -10.23 -3.03
CA GLY A 55 -12.33 -9.10 -3.50
C GLY A 55 -10.87 -9.16 -3.04
N MET A 56 -10.06 -8.31 -3.66
CA MET A 56 -8.63 -8.17 -3.40
C MET A 56 -8.25 -6.70 -3.54
N LEU A 57 -7.24 -6.27 -2.78
CA LEU A 57 -6.60 -4.98 -3.03
C LEU A 57 -5.77 -5.10 -4.30
N LYS A 58 -5.97 -4.20 -5.26
CA LYS A 58 -5.18 -4.15 -6.49
C LYS A 58 -4.14 -3.03 -6.43
N ILE A 59 -2.88 -3.34 -6.70
CA ILE A 59 -1.86 -2.32 -7.00
C ILE A 59 -1.67 -2.31 -8.50
N LYS A 60 -2.19 -1.28 -9.16
CA LYS A 60 -2.18 -1.14 -10.62
C LYS A 60 -1.11 -0.14 -11.03
N LEU A 61 -0.22 -0.55 -11.92
CA LEU A 61 0.89 0.25 -12.42
C LEU A 61 0.77 0.48 -13.92
N ASN A 62 0.71 1.76 -14.30
CA ASN A 62 0.55 2.20 -15.68
C ASN A 62 1.86 2.85 -16.13
N PHE A 63 2.44 2.37 -17.22
CA PHE A 63 3.75 2.85 -17.68
C PHE A 63 3.63 3.66 -18.96
N LYS A 64 4.22 4.85 -18.92
CA LYS A 64 4.38 5.74 -20.06
C LYS A 64 5.86 6.10 -20.27
N MET A 65 6.24 6.32 -21.52
CA MET A 65 7.50 6.91 -21.94
C MET A 65 7.18 8.10 -22.84
N ASN A 66 7.62 9.29 -22.47
CA ASN A 66 7.35 10.53 -23.21
C ASN A 66 5.85 10.69 -23.55
N ASP A 67 4.99 10.46 -22.55
CA ASP A 67 3.52 10.48 -22.64
C ASP A 67 2.87 9.40 -23.54
N ARG A 68 3.67 8.51 -24.14
CA ARG A 68 3.20 7.36 -24.91
C ARG A 68 3.21 6.09 -24.08
N LEU A 69 2.38 5.12 -24.43
CA LEU A 69 2.32 3.85 -23.70
C LEU A 69 3.58 3.02 -23.97
N VAL A 70 4.20 2.48 -22.90
CA VAL A 70 5.42 1.65 -23.00
C VAL A 70 5.16 0.31 -23.70
N THR A 71 3.91 -0.06 -23.97
CA THR A 71 3.54 -1.33 -24.61
C THR A 71 4.13 -1.54 -26.00
N GLU A 72 4.59 -0.47 -26.67
CA GLU A 72 5.31 -0.56 -27.93
C GLU A 72 6.73 -1.14 -27.75
N GLU A 73 7.33 -0.97 -26.56
CA GLU A 73 8.64 -1.52 -26.17
C GLU A 73 8.46 -2.77 -25.30
N GLN A 74 8.12 -3.91 -25.91
CA GLN A 74 7.80 -5.15 -25.19
C GLN A 74 8.91 -5.60 -24.21
N GLU A 75 10.18 -5.40 -24.55
CA GLU A 75 11.30 -5.76 -23.69
C GLU A 75 11.32 -4.90 -22.41
N LEU A 76 11.16 -3.58 -22.53
CA LEU A 76 11.07 -2.68 -21.39
C LEU A 76 9.87 -3.04 -20.52
N PHE A 77 8.70 -3.25 -21.14
CA PHE A 77 7.49 -3.63 -20.41
C PHE A 77 7.65 -4.95 -19.64
N THR A 78 8.29 -5.95 -20.24
CA THR A 78 8.57 -7.24 -19.58
C THR A 78 9.47 -7.05 -18.37
N LYS A 79 10.55 -6.28 -18.50
CA LYS A 79 11.44 -5.96 -17.38
C LYS A 79 10.71 -5.17 -16.28
N LEU A 80 9.85 -4.21 -16.64
CA LEU A 80 9.01 -3.50 -15.67
C LEU A 80 8.09 -4.45 -14.91
N ARG A 81 7.48 -5.43 -15.58
CA ARG A 81 6.69 -6.47 -14.92
C ARG A 81 7.52 -7.30 -13.93
N GLU A 82 8.74 -7.69 -14.30
CA GLU A 82 9.66 -8.42 -13.41
C GLU A 82 10.02 -7.60 -12.17
N ILE A 83 10.29 -6.30 -12.33
CA ILE A 83 10.51 -5.38 -11.20
C ILE A 83 9.30 -5.41 -10.26
N VAL A 84 8.08 -5.27 -10.77
CA VAL A 84 6.87 -5.33 -9.94
C VAL A 84 6.75 -6.69 -9.23
N GLY A 85 7.00 -7.78 -9.94
CA GLY A 85 7.01 -9.14 -9.39
C GLY A 85 8.06 -9.34 -8.28
N SER A 86 9.17 -8.61 -8.30
CA SER A 86 10.18 -8.68 -7.24
C SER A 86 9.68 -8.13 -5.89
N SER A 87 8.56 -7.39 -5.86
CA SER A 87 8.02 -6.80 -4.63
C SER A 87 7.24 -7.75 -3.73
N ILE A 88 7.05 -9.01 -4.13
CA ILE A 88 6.24 -9.99 -3.38
C ILE A 88 6.60 -10.04 -1.90
N ARG A 89 7.90 -10.11 -1.57
CA ARG A 89 8.36 -10.21 -0.18
C ARG A 89 7.93 -9.04 0.69
N PHE A 90 7.92 -7.82 0.14
CA PHE A 90 7.45 -6.65 0.87
C PHE A 90 5.97 -6.80 1.26
N TRP A 91 5.11 -7.16 0.30
CA TRP A 91 3.67 -7.30 0.54
C TRP A 91 3.35 -8.44 1.49
N GLU A 92 4.04 -9.58 1.36
CA GLU A 92 3.76 -10.77 2.17
C GLU A 92 4.39 -10.72 3.56
N GLU A 93 5.69 -10.41 3.65
CA GLU A 93 6.43 -10.46 4.92
C GLU A 93 6.19 -9.22 5.78
N GLN A 94 6.11 -8.02 5.18
CA GLN A 94 5.97 -6.77 5.94
C GLN A 94 4.51 -6.38 6.12
N LEU A 95 3.70 -6.47 5.05
CA LEU A 95 2.31 -6.04 5.11
C LEU A 95 1.32 -7.18 5.32
N PHE A 96 1.71 -8.45 5.45
CA PHE A 96 0.78 -9.57 5.67
C PHE A 96 -0.35 -9.64 4.63
N TYR A 97 -0.03 -9.37 3.37
CA TYR A 97 -0.86 -9.78 2.26
C TYR A 97 -0.42 -11.16 1.77
N GLN A 98 -1.23 -11.80 0.94
CA GLN A 98 -0.82 -12.90 0.10
C GLN A 98 -0.93 -12.42 -1.33
N VAL A 99 0.17 -12.47 -2.09
CA VAL A 99 0.14 -12.11 -3.52
C VAL A 99 -0.54 -13.24 -4.27
N GLN A 100 -1.70 -12.95 -4.86
CA GLN A 100 -2.47 -13.95 -5.61
C GLN A 100 -1.99 -14.06 -7.05
N ASP A 101 -1.65 -12.93 -7.66
CA ASP A 101 -1.25 -12.85 -9.06
C ASP A 101 -0.48 -11.54 -9.36
N VAL A 102 0.38 -11.61 -10.38
CA VAL A 102 1.02 -10.48 -11.06
C VAL A 102 0.65 -10.56 -12.55
N SER A 103 -0.52 -10.03 -12.87
CA SER A 103 -1.06 -10.03 -14.23
C SER A 103 -0.67 -8.78 -15.01
N THR A 104 -0.74 -8.94 -16.33
CA THR A 104 -0.74 -7.81 -17.25
C THR A 104 -2.09 -7.74 -17.91
N ILE A 105 -2.73 -6.57 -17.84
CA ILE A 105 -3.96 -6.27 -18.57
C ILE A 105 -3.70 -5.00 -19.37
N GLU A 106 -3.83 -5.08 -20.70
CA GLU A 106 -3.53 -3.98 -21.63
C GLU A 106 -2.09 -3.46 -21.42
N ASN A 107 -1.97 -2.24 -20.93
CA ASN A 107 -0.73 -1.49 -20.68
C ASN A 107 -0.39 -1.37 -19.19
N HIS A 108 -0.95 -2.28 -18.38
CA HIS A 108 -0.89 -2.19 -16.94
C HIS A 108 -0.34 -3.48 -16.32
N VAL A 109 0.50 -3.34 -15.31
CA VAL A 109 0.87 -4.46 -14.43
C VAL A 109 0.04 -4.35 -13.18
N ILE A 110 -0.66 -5.43 -12.82
CA ILE A 110 -1.59 -5.47 -11.70
C ILE A 110 -1.12 -6.53 -10.71
N LEU A 111 -0.86 -6.09 -9.48
CA LEU A 111 -0.61 -6.95 -8.35
C LEU A 111 -1.91 -7.13 -7.56
N SER A 112 -2.38 -8.37 -7.44
CA SER A 112 -3.59 -8.69 -6.67
C SER A 112 -3.24 -9.21 -5.28
N LEU A 113 -3.67 -8.50 -4.24
CA LEU A 113 -3.29 -8.71 -2.86
C LEU A 113 -4.48 -9.14 -2.00
N LYS A 114 -4.40 -10.33 -1.40
CA LYS A 114 -5.38 -10.82 -0.43
C LYS A 114 -4.93 -10.52 0.99
N CYS A 115 -5.74 -9.82 1.78
CA CYS A 115 -5.41 -9.56 3.19
C CYS A 115 -5.42 -10.86 4.00
N THR A 116 -4.41 -11.07 4.86
CA THR A 116 -4.32 -12.30 5.70
C THR A 116 -4.64 -12.07 7.18
N ILE A 117 -4.62 -10.81 7.65
CA ILE A 117 -4.81 -10.46 9.07
C ILE A 117 -6.20 -9.91 9.41
N LEU A 118 -6.98 -9.52 8.40
CA LEU A 118 -8.37 -9.11 8.50
C LEU A 118 -9.19 -9.96 7.52
N THR A 119 -9.82 -11.01 8.05
CA THR A 119 -10.71 -11.92 7.31
C THR A 119 -12.16 -11.50 7.49
N ASP A 120 -13.05 -11.98 6.61
CA ASP A 120 -14.50 -11.74 6.74
C ASP A 120 -15.04 -12.17 8.11
N ALA A 121 -14.53 -13.27 8.66
CA ALA A 121 -14.91 -13.75 9.99
C ALA A 121 -14.50 -12.76 11.09
N GLN A 122 -13.30 -12.17 10.98
CA GLN A 122 -12.80 -11.18 11.94
C GLN A 122 -13.56 -9.86 11.82
N ILE A 123 -13.84 -9.41 10.60
CA ILE A 123 -14.63 -8.19 10.34
C ILE A 123 -16.07 -8.37 10.85
N SER A 124 -16.68 -9.53 10.59
CA SER A 124 -17.99 -9.88 11.15
C SER A 124 -17.96 -9.85 12.69
N THR A 125 -16.94 -10.43 13.31
CA THR A 125 -16.83 -10.53 14.77
C THR A 125 -16.53 -9.19 15.45
N PHE A 126 -15.62 -8.39 14.88
CA PHE A 126 -15.16 -7.15 15.49
C PHE A 126 -15.99 -5.93 15.11
N ILE A 127 -16.73 -6.00 14.01
CA ILE A 127 -17.43 -4.83 13.44
C ILE A 127 -18.90 -5.14 13.18
N SER A 128 -19.22 -6.05 12.25
CA SER A 128 -20.60 -6.20 11.77
C SER A 128 -21.56 -6.67 12.86
N LYS A 129 -21.22 -7.74 13.59
CA LYS A 129 -22.06 -8.25 14.69
C LYS A 129 -22.19 -7.24 15.84
N PRO A 130 -21.11 -6.60 16.34
CA PRO A 130 -21.25 -5.53 17.33
C PRO A 130 -22.13 -4.36 16.87
N ARG A 131 -22.09 -3.99 15.57
CA ARG A 131 -22.96 -2.96 14.99
C ARG A 131 -24.43 -3.38 14.99
N GLU A 132 -24.71 -4.60 14.57
CA GLU A 132 -26.07 -5.17 14.53
C GLU A 132 -26.66 -5.32 15.94
N LEU A 133 -25.86 -5.76 16.91
CA LEU A 133 -26.29 -5.96 18.30
C LEU A 133 -26.45 -4.65 19.08
N HIS A 134 -25.72 -3.61 18.69
CA HIS A 134 -25.67 -2.34 19.41
C HIS A 134 -25.97 -1.16 18.48
N THR A 135 -27.11 -1.20 17.79
CA THR A 135 -27.55 -0.17 16.84
C THR A 135 -27.63 1.24 17.45
N HIS A 136 -27.81 1.35 18.76
CA HIS A 136 -27.85 2.62 19.49
C HIS A 136 -26.48 3.13 19.94
N ALA A 137 -25.40 2.35 19.78
CA ALA A 137 -24.06 2.76 20.17
C ALA A 137 -23.55 3.88 19.25
N LYS A 138 -23.11 4.98 19.85
CA LYS A 138 -22.51 6.11 19.13
C LYS A 138 -21.01 5.93 19.00
N GLY A 139 -20.42 6.52 17.95
CA GLY A 139 -18.97 6.57 17.77
C GLY A 139 -18.34 5.36 17.08
N TYR A 140 -19.14 4.40 16.63
CA TYR A 140 -18.64 3.31 15.80
C TYR A 140 -18.07 3.82 14.48
N PRO A 141 -16.88 3.34 14.09
CA PRO A 141 -16.21 3.85 12.91
C PRO A 141 -16.91 3.39 11.64
N GLU A 142 -17.23 4.28 10.70
CA GLU A 142 -17.69 3.89 9.37
C GLU A 142 -16.61 3.11 8.62
N ILE A 143 -17.00 2.01 7.97
CA ILE A 143 -16.06 1.14 7.28
C ILE A 143 -16.01 1.50 5.81
N TYR A 144 -14.79 1.78 5.36
CA TYR A 144 -14.47 2.03 3.97
C TYR A 144 -13.45 0.99 3.51
N TYR A 145 -13.65 0.46 2.31
CA TYR A 145 -12.80 -0.53 1.69
C TYR A 145 -11.91 0.15 0.65
N LEU A 146 -10.60 0.02 0.80
CA LEU A 146 -9.65 0.42 -0.22
C LEU A 146 -9.48 -0.75 -1.20
N SER A 147 -9.98 -0.58 -2.43
CA SER A 147 -9.99 -1.64 -3.44
C SER A 147 -8.85 -1.55 -4.44
N GLU A 148 -8.33 -0.34 -4.70
CA GLU A 148 -7.25 -0.14 -5.67
C GLU A 148 -6.31 0.99 -5.26
N LEU A 149 -5.01 0.80 -5.47
CA LEU A 149 -4.00 1.85 -5.62
C LEU A 149 -3.52 1.81 -7.07
N SER A 150 -3.88 2.82 -7.84
CA SER A 150 -3.44 3.01 -9.22
C SER A 150 -2.31 4.02 -9.25
N THR A 151 -1.18 3.69 -9.86
CA THR A 151 -0.06 4.63 -10.07
C THR A 151 0.30 4.67 -11.55
N THR A 152 0.28 5.87 -12.12
CA THR A 152 0.79 6.12 -13.46
C THR A 152 2.18 6.71 -13.36
N VAL A 153 3.12 6.08 -14.06
CA VAL A 153 4.52 6.50 -14.15
C VAL A 153 4.78 6.93 -15.58
N ASN A 154 5.30 8.13 -15.76
CA ASN A 154 5.76 8.61 -17.06
C ASN A 154 7.25 8.89 -16.99
N PHE A 155 8.03 8.09 -17.72
CA PHE A 155 9.47 8.29 -17.89
C PHE A 155 9.71 9.29 -19.02
N PHE A 156 10.57 10.25 -18.78
CA PHE A 156 11.01 11.19 -19.80
C PHE A 156 12.48 10.93 -20.10
N SER A 157 12.75 10.57 -21.36
CA SER A 157 14.09 10.40 -21.91
C SER A 157 14.18 11.10 -23.26
N LYS A 158 15.36 11.59 -23.61
CA LYS A 158 15.59 12.12 -24.96
C LYS A 158 15.33 11.00 -25.98
N GLU A 159 14.66 11.35 -27.07
CA GLU A 159 14.35 10.39 -28.13
C GLU A 159 15.63 9.74 -28.65
N GLY A 160 15.66 8.40 -28.71
CA GLY A 160 16.85 7.61 -29.08
C GLY A 160 17.74 7.18 -27.90
N ASN A 161 17.54 7.71 -26.69
CA ASN A 161 18.27 7.23 -25.50
C ASN A 161 17.63 5.95 -24.95
N TYR A 162 18.45 4.91 -24.77
CA TYR A 162 18.05 3.68 -24.10
C TYR A 162 17.89 3.91 -22.59
N VAL A 163 16.76 3.50 -22.02
CA VAL A 163 16.54 3.54 -20.57
C VAL A 163 16.95 2.22 -19.95
N GLU A 164 18.07 2.23 -19.21
CA GLU A 164 18.53 1.07 -18.46
C GLU A 164 17.65 0.82 -17.22
N ILE A 165 17.27 -0.44 -17.01
CA ILE A 165 16.47 -0.86 -15.84
C ILE A 165 17.17 -0.58 -14.51
N SER A 166 18.50 -0.59 -14.51
CA SER A 166 19.34 -0.19 -13.37
C SER A 166 19.00 1.21 -12.86
N HIS A 167 18.57 2.12 -13.74
CA HIS A 167 18.15 3.48 -13.38
C HIS A 167 16.68 3.57 -12.95
N VAL A 168 15.85 2.64 -13.43
CA VAL A 168 14.41 2.62 -13.15
C VAL A 168 14.11 2.11 -11.75
N ILE A 169 14.79 1.05 -11.29
CA ILE A 169 14.54 0.43 -9.98
C ILE A 169 14.71 1.42 -8.80
N PRO A 170 15.77 2.26 -8.76
CA PRO A 170 15.89 3.31 -7.76
C PRO A 170 14.69 4.26 -7.73
N HIS A 171 14.19 4.71 -8.90
CA HIS A 171 13.02 5.60 -8.96
C HIS A 171 11.77 4.93 -8.40
N PHE A 172 11.54 3.65 -8.72
CA PHE A 172 10.43 2.88 -8.16
C PHE A 172 10.51 2.79 -6.64
N ASN A 173 11.68 2.40 -6.11
CA ASN A 173 11.88 2.30 -4.67
C ASN A 173 11.73 3.66 -3.97
N GLU A 174 12.33 4.71 -4.52
CA GLU A 174 12.23 6.07 -3.98
C GLU A 174 10.77 6.53 -3.94
N TYR A 175 10.06 6.43 -5.07
CA TYR A 175 8.67 6.85 -5.16
C TYR A 175 7.77 6.07 -4.21
N PHE A 176 7.75 4.74 -4.30
CA PHE A 176 6.81 3.92 -3.53
C PHE A 176 7.10 3.97 -2.03
N SER A 177 8.36 4.00 -1.65
CA SER A 177 8.73 4.12 -0.23
C SER A 177 8.31 5.47 0.32
N SER A 178 8.55 6.54 -0.45
CA SER A 178 8.06 7.87 -0.10
C SER A 178 6.54 7.91 0.00
N LEU A 179 5.82 7.36 -0.99
CA LEU A 179 4.35 7.32 -1.01
C LEU A 179 3.79 6.58 0.21
N ILE A 180 4.38 5.43 0.56
CA ILE A 180 3.96 4.65 1.73
C ILE A 180 4.20 5.42 3.03
N VAL A 181 5.41 5.93 3.24
CA VAL A 181 5.81 6.55 4.51
C VAL A 181 5.18 7.93 4.70
N SER A 182 5.00 8.70 3.63
CA SER A 182 4.52 10.09 3.75
C SER A 182 3.00 10.23 3.69
N GLN A 183 2.28 9.32 3.01
CA GLN A 183 0.85 9.48 2.75
C GLN A 183 0.06 8.23 3.14
N LEU A 184 0.36 7.09 2.51
CA LEU A 184 -0.52 5.92 2.60
C LEU A 184 -0.59 5.31 4.01
N GLU A 185 0.54 5.19 4.73
CA GLU A 185 0.53 4.62 6.09
C GLU A 185 -0.22 5.50 7.09
N PHE A 186 -0.31 6.81 6.83
CA PHE A 186 -0.97 7.77 7.69
C PHE A 186 -2.46 7.92 7.43
N GLU A 187 -2.87 7.86 6.16
CA GLU A 187 -4.27 7.95 5.76
C GLU A 187 -4.99 6.59 5.86
N TYR A 188 -4.30 5.50 5.48
CA TYR A 188 -4.87 4.15 5.43
C TYR A 188 -4.02 3.14 6.23
N PRO A 189 -3.84 3.34 7.55
CA PRO A 189 -2.92 2.56 8.37
C PRO A 189 -3.21 1.05 8.37
N MET A 190 -4.48 0.63 8.38
CA MET A 190 -4.80 -0.80 8.30
C MET A 190 -4.49 -1.42 6.93
N VAL A 191 -4.28 -0.61 5.90
CA VAL A 191 -3.95 -1.06 4.54
C VAL A 191 -2.44 -1.05 4.34
N PHE A 192 -1.76 0.06 4.64
CA PHE A 192 -0.36 0.27 4.23
C PHE A 192 0.64 0.45 5.38
N SER A 193 0.22 0.48 6.65
CA SER A 193 1.16 0.55 7.79
C SER A 193 1.53 -0.84 8.30
N MET A 194 2.80 -1.23 8.15
CA MET A 194 3.33 -2.44 8.79
C MET A 194 3.06 -2.41 10.30
N ILE A 195 3.24 -1.26 10.95
CA ILE A 195 3.19 -1.17 12.41
C ILE A 195 1.76 -1.29 12.92
N SER A 196 0.79 -0.61 12.29
CA SER A 196 -0.61 -0.73 12.67
C SER A 196 -1.13 -2.16 12.46
N ARG A 197 -0.67 -2.83 11.39
CA ARG A 197 -1.01 -4.22 11.08
C ARG A 197 -0.34 -5.23 12.03
N LEU A 198 0.92 -5.01 12.40
CA LEU A 198 1.61 -5.77 13.45
C LEU A 198 0.90 -5.62 14.79
N ARG A 199 0.51 -4.39 15.16
CA ARG A 199 -0.23 -4.11 16.38
C ARG A 199 -1.55 -4.87 16.41
N LEU A 200 -2.32 -4.81 15.31
CA LEU A 200 -3.54 -5.60 15.16
C LEU A 200 -3.26 -7.10 15.35
N LYS A 201 -2.27 -7.65 14.63
CA LYS A 201 -1.90 -9.07 14.70
C LYS A 201 -1.55 -9.51 16.14
N TRP A 202 -0.81 -8.69 16.88
CA TRP A 202 -0.41 -8.99 18.27
C TRP A 202 -1.57 -8.85 19.26
N GLN A 203 -2.45 -7.88 19.07
CA GLN A 203 -3.53 -7.57 20.03
C GLN A 203 -4.80 -8.37 19.76
N GLN A 204 -4.93 -8.98 18.58
CA GLN A 204 -6.16 -9.59 18.10
C GLN A 204 -6.81 -10.58 19.09
N SER A 205 -6.03 -11.48 19.67
CA SER A 205 -6.52 -12.50 20.63
C SER A 205 -7.02 -11.88 21.94
N SER A 206 -6.60 -10.66 22.25
CA SER A 206 -6.94 -9.95 23.49
C SER A 206 -8.15 -9.02 23.33
N LEU A 207 -8.52 -8.64 22.09
CA LEU A 207 -9.61 -7.68 21.84
C LEU A 207 -10.95 -8.14 22.43
N ALA A 208 -11.37 -9.38 22.15
CA ALA A 208 -12.62 -9.94 22.68
C ALA A 208 -12.60 -10.03 24.22
N PRO A 209 -11.60 -10.67 24.87
CA PRO A 209 -11.49 -10.67 26.32
C PRO A 209 -11.56 -9.28 26.95
N ILE A 210 -10.88 -8.28 26.39
CA ILE A 210 -10.91 -6.90 26.89
C ILE A 210 -12.30 -6.29 26.79
N SER A 211 -12.98 -6.41 25.64
CA SER A 211 -14.33 -5.87 25.47
C SER A 211 -15.29 -6.48 26.49
N TYR A 212 -15.31 -7.81 26.59
CA TYR A 212 -16.22 -8.51 27.50
C TYR A 212 -15.87 -8.28 28.97
N ALA A 213 -14.61 -8.09 29.33
CA ALA A 213 -14.22 -7.75 30.70
C ALA A 213 -14.69 -6.34 31.12
N LEU A 214 -14.69 -5.37 30.20
CA LEU A 214 -15.01 -3.97 30.51
C LEU A 214 -16.51 -3.64 30.39
N THR A 215 -17.22 -4.25 29.43
CA THR A 215 -18.63 -3.91 29.16
C THR A 215 -19.57 -5.10 29.21
N SER A 216 -19.07 -6.30 29.53
CA SER A 216 -19.82 -7.56 29.51
C SER A 216 -20.41 -7.91 28.12
N ASN A 217 -19.95 -7.24 27.05
CA ASN A 217 -20.43 -7.42 25.69
C ASN A 217 -19.35 -7.03 24.66
N SER A 218 -19.72 -7.02 23.38
CA SER A 218 -18.82 -6.76 22.25
C SER A 218 -18.75 -5.29 21.81
N VAL A 219 -19.36 -4.37 22.57
CA VAL A 219 -19.53 -2.96 22.16
C VAL A 219 -18.20 -2.23 21.93
N LEU A 220 -17.12 -2.63 22.60
CA LEU A 220 -15.83 -1.94 22.46
C LEU A 220 -15.01 -2.42 21.25
N LEU A 221 -15.37 -3.54 20.61
CA LEU A 221 -14.55 -4.12 19.53
C LEU A 221 -14.33 -3.17 18.35
N PRO A 222 -15.37 -2.49 17.80
CA PRO A 222 -15.15 -1.55 16.70
C PRO A 222 -14.30 -0.35 17.13
N ILE A 223 -14.47 0.12 18.36
CA ILE A 223 -13.76 1.27 18.92
C ILE A 223 -12.28 0.93 19.10
N MET A 224 -11.97 -0.23 19.69
CA MET A 224 -10.59 -0.67 19.88
C MET A 224 -9.87 -0.88 18.54
N LEU A 225 -10.55 -1.45 17.53
CA LEU A 225 -9.97 -1.57 16.19
C LEU A 225 -9.67 -0.19 15.57
N ASN A 226 -10.58 0.78 15.73
CA ASN A 226 -10.33 2.14 15.31
C ASN A 226 -9.17 2.78 16.07
N MET A 227 -9.03 2.54 17.38
CA MET A 227 -7.90 3.04 18.17
C MET A 227 -6.57 2.51 17.65
N ILE A 228 -6.48 1.23 17.28
CA ILE A 228 -5.27 0.65 16.68
C ILE A 228 -4.93 1.37 15.36
N ALA A 229 -5.93 1.68 14.55
CA ALA A 229 -5.76 2.38 13.28
C ALA A 229 -5.32 3.84 13.48
N GLN A 230 -5.93 4.55 14.42
CA GLN A 230 -5.65 5.97 14.66
C GLN A 230 -4.38 6.21 15.49
N ASP A 231 -3.83 5.18 16.13
CA ASP A 231 -2.57 5.29 16.86
C ASP A 231 -1.37 5.40 15.89
N LYS A 232 -1.01 6.66 15.60
CA LYS A 232 0.10 7.07 14.74
C LYS A 232 1.45 7.12 15.46
N SER A 233 1.51 6.91 16.78
CA SER A 233 2.73 7.09 17.59
C SER A 233 3.90 6.20 17.19
N SER A 234 3.60 5.10 16.49
CA SER A 234 4.57 4.08 16.10
C SER A 234 4.69 3.94 14.59
N THR A 235 4.21 4.88 13.77
CA THR A 235 4.41 4.80 12.31
C THR A 235 5.89 4.87 11.95
N THR A 236 6.21 4.53 10.70
CA THR A 236 7.59 4.52 10.21
C THR A 236 8.26 5.87 10.38
N ALA A 237 7.56 6.96 10.03
CA ALA A 237 8.07 8.31 10.21
C ALA A 237 8.44 8.61 11.68
N TYR A 238 7.62 8.18 12.66
CA TYR A 238 7.96 8.33 14.07
C TYR A 238 9.18 7.51 14.47
N GLN A 239 9.33 6.28 13.95
CA GLN A 239 10.51 5.46 14.23
C GLN A 239 11.80 6.10 13.69
N ILE A 240 11.74 6.68 12.48
CA ILE A 240 12.85 7.42 11.86
C ILE A 240 13.22 8.65 12.72
N LEU A 241 12.23 9.46 13.12
CA LEU A 241 12.45 10.68 13.88
C LEU A 241 12.93 10.42 15.31
N CYS A 242 12.40 9.38 15.98
CA CYS A 242 12.63 9.16 17.41
C CYS A 242 13.95 8.46 17.75
N ARG A 243 14.76 8.02 16.76
CA ARG A 243 16.10 7.37 16.90
C ARG A 243 16.23 6.26 17.97
N ARG A 244 15.13 5.78 18.56
CA ARG A 244 15.12 4.79 19.65
C ARG A 244 14.72 3.43 19.11
N ARG A 245 15.59 2.47 19.38
CA ARG A 245 15.53 1.05 18.97
C ARG A 245 14.19 0.41 19.36
N GLY A 246 13.42 0.03 18.35
CA GLY A 246 12.22 -0.80 18.42
C GLY A 246 11.55 -0.88 17.05
N PRO A 247 10.79 -1.97 16.80
CA PRO A 247 10.99 -3.05 15.78
C PRO A 247 12.02 -2.82 14.64
N PRO A 248 12.35 -3.83 13.81
CA PRO A 248 13.25 -3.62 12.66
C PRO A 248 12.72 -2.49 11.77
N ILE A 249 13.61 -1.57 11.39
CA ILE A 249 13.33 -0.52 10.40
C ILE A 249 12.85 -1.22 9.13
N GLN A 250 11.71 -0.78 8.59
CA GLN A 250 11.19 -1.30 7.32
C GLN A 250 12.27 -1.20 6.24
N ASN A 251 12.55 -2.31 5.57
CA ASN A 251 13.37 -2.27 4.38
C ASN A 251 12.49 -1.77 3.23
N PHE A 252 12.75 -0.52 2.84
CA PHE A 252 12.09 0.18 1.75
C PHE A 252 12.71 -0.09 0.38
N GLN A 253 13.55 -1.12 0.27
CA GLN A 253 13.84 -1.76 -1.00
C GLN A 253 12.66 -2.67 -1.37
N ILE A 254 11.54 -2.05 -1.73
CA ILE A 254 10.28 -2.70 -2.13
C ILE A 254 10.50 -3.51 -3.41
N PHE A 255 11.30 -3.00 -4.34
CA PHE A 255 11.61 -3.63 -5.61
C PHE A 255 13.10 -3.97 -5.68
N SER A 256 13.45 -5.13 -6.22
CA SER A 256 14.83 -5.55 -6.41
C SER A 256 15.18 -5.73 -7.88
N ILE A 257 16.48 -5.72 -8.18
CA ILE A 257 16.98 -6.21 -9.47
C ILE A 257 16.50 -7.66 -9.61
N PRO A 258 15.95 -8.08 -10.77
CA PRO A 258 15.68 -9.48 -11.04
C PRO A 258 16.98 -10.27 -10.85
N ALA A 259 17.10 -10.95 -9.71
CA ALA A 259 18.21 -11.83 -9.46
C ALA A 259 18.01 -13.04 -10.38
N VAL A 260 19.04 -13.35 -11.17
CA VAL A 260 19.24 -14.71 -11.69
C VAL A 260 19.01 -15.65 -10.51
N THR A 261 18.03 -16.53 -10.65
CA THR A 261 17.61 -17.50 -9.63
C THR A 261 18.83 -18.20 -9.05
N TYR A 262 19.25 -17.79 -7.85
CA TYR A 262 20.06 -18.63 -7.00
C TYR A 262 19.09 -19.53 -6.25
N ASN A 263 18.92 -20.76 -6.75
CA ASN A 263 18.30 -21.85 -6.00
C ASN A 263 18.96 -21.94 -4.61
N LYS A 264 18.14 -21.82 -3.57
CA LYS A 264 18.33 -22.51 -2.30
C LYS A 264 17.03 -23.17 -1.92
#